data_AF-A0A3A0B1Z1-F1
#
_entry.id   AF-A0A3A0B1Z1-F1
#
_cell.length_a   1.000
_cell.length_b   1.000
_cell.length_c   1.000
_cell.angle_alpha   90.00
_cell.angle_beta   90.00
_cell.angle_gamma   90.00
#
_symmetry.space_group_name_H-M   'P 1'
#
loop_
_entity.id
_entity.type
_entity.pdbx_description
1 polymer ?
#
loop_
_entity_poly.entity_id
_entity_poly.type
_entity_poly.pdbx_seq_one_letter_code
_entity_poly.pdbx_strand_id
1 'polypeptide(L)'
;NRINGVAVQAIYGAQEVYVTGSQGKGDGQVEFVLGRGQGVKVIRDADGREVTSETVDGLSTEPANIPYETLIGARYCDDEADCKAFVDLPGCWGHYSWTVTFKRKY
;
A
#
# COMPACT_ATOMS: atom_id res chain seq x y z
N ASN A 1 -14.31 -9.70 -9.67
CA ASN A 1 -13.78 -10.88 -8.93
C ASN A 1 -12.32 -10.67 -8.59
N ARG A 2 -11.89 -11.14 -7.42
CA ARG A 2 -10.48 -11.19 -7.03
C ARG A 2 -9.73 -12.18 -7.94
N ILE A 3 -8.44 -11.94 -8.21
CA ILE A 3 -7.66 -12.72 -9.18
C ILE A 3 -6.40 -13.28 -8.50
N ASN A 4 -6.30 -14.60 -8.42
CA ASN A 4 -5.11 -15.32 -7.92
C ASN A 4 -4.05 -15.42 -9.03
N GLY A 5 -2.77 -15.57 -8.64
CA GLY A 5 -1.66 -15.77 -9.58
C GLY A 5 -1.03 -14.49 -10.14
N VAL A 6 -1.51 -13.31 -9.75
CA VAL A 6 -0.96 -12.02 -10.20
C VAL A 6 0.28 -11.69 -9.39
N ALA A 7 1.39 -11.34 -10.05
CA ALA A 7 2.63 -10.96 -9.36
C ALA A 7 2.65 -9.45 -9.07
N VAL A 8 2.77 -9.12 -7.78
CA VAL A 8 2.89 -7.76 -7.27
C VAL A 8 4.30 -7.57 -6.74
N GLN A 9 4.92 -6.45 -7.08
CA GLN A 9 6.29 -6.11 -6.71
C GLN A 9 6.32 -4.86 -5.83
N ALA A 10 7.05 -4.92 -4.72
CA ALA A 10 7.53 -3.77 -3.97
C ALA A 10 8.64 -3.05 -4.77
N ILE A 11 8.63 -1.72 -4.82
CA ILE A 11 9.53 -0.97 -5.72
C ILE A 11 10.78 -0.40 -5.03
N TYR A 12 10.76 -0.30 -3.70
CA TYR A 12 11.88 0.14 -2.87
C TYR A 12 12.51 -1.03 -2.10
N GLY A 13 13.76 -0.82 -1.65
CA GLY A 13 14.49 -1.80 -0.84
C GLY A 13 14.80 -3.08 -1.61
N ALA A 14 14.50 -4.24 -1.00
CA ALA A 14 14.77 -5.56 -1.55
C ALA A 14 13.90 -5.92 -2.78
N GLN A 15 12.93 -5.07 -3.13
CA GLN A 15 12.03 -5.23 -4.28
C GLN A 15 11.31 -6.59 -4.33
N GLU A 16 10.82 -7.02 -3.16
CA GLU A 16 10.12 -8.30 -2.98
C GLU A 16 8.97 -8.46 -3.97
N VAL A 17 8.78 -9.69 -4.45
CA VAL A 17 7.67 -10.06 -5.33
C VAL A 17 6.84 -11.12 -4.66
N TYR A 18 5.55 -10.82 -4.49
CA TYR A 18 4.57 -11.77 -3.99
C TYR A 18 3.48 -12.02 -5.03
N VAL A 19 2.85 -13.20 -4.92
CA VAL A 19 1.82 -13.65 -5.85
C VAL A 19 0.48 -13.69 -5.14
N THR A 20 -0.54 -13.09 -5.74
CA THR A 20 -1.87 -13.02 -5.13
C THR A 20 -2.44 -14.41 -4.86
N GLY A 21 -2.96 -14.59 -3.64
CA GLY A 21 -3.50 -15.87 -3.15
C GLY A 21 -2.46 -16.86 -2.65
N SER A 22 -1.15 -16.64 -2.87
CA SER A 22 -0.12 -17.62 -2.46
C SER A 22 0.30 -17.51 -0.99
N GLN A 23 0.05 -16.37 -0.35
CA GLN A 23 0.45 -16.11 1.04
C GLN A 23 -0.58 -16.55 2.09
N GLY A 24 -1.71 -17.14 1.70
CA GLY A 24 -2.80 -17.49 2.64
C GLY A 24 -3.57 -16.27 3.18
N LYS A 25 -3.43 -15.10 2.55
CA LYS A 25 -4.14 -13.85 2.91
C LYS A 25 -5.55 -13.73 2.27
N GLY A 26 -6.02 -14.82 1.66
CA GLY A 26 -7.27 -14.88 0.91
C GLY A 26 -7.10 -14.61 -0.59
N ASP A 27 -8.16 -14.85 -1.34
CA ASP A 27 -8.14 -14.77 -2.80
C ASP A 27 -7.82 -13.36 -3.31
N GLY A 28 -6.89 -13.28 -4.25
CA GLY A 28 -6.46 -12.07 -4.92
C GLY A 28 -5.72 -11.08 -4.03
N GLN A 29 -5.15 -11.54 -2.92
CA GLN A 29 -4.47 -10.69 -1.93
C GLN A 29 -3.02 -11.11 -1.70
N VAL A 30 -2.19 -10.09 -1.43
CA VAL A 30 -0.85 -10.19 -0.87
C VAL A 30 -0.69 -9.07 0.16
N GLU A 31 0.23 -9.26 1.08
CA GLU A 31 0.60 -8.29 2.11
C GLU A 31 2.12 -8.06 2.06
N PHE A 32 2.52 -6.81 2.22
CA PHE A 32 3.92 -6.38 2.29
C PHE A 32 4.16 -5.69 3.63
N VAL A 33 5.32 -5.95 4.23
CA VAL A 33 5.81 -5.16 5.35
C VAL A 33 6.43 -3.87 4.80
N LEU A 34 5.97 -2.72 5.29
CA LEU A 34 6.33 -1.43 4.69
C LEU A 34 7.67 -0.87 5.14
N GLY A 35 8.25 -1.31 6.27
CA GLY A 35 9.60 -0.89 6.68
C GLY A 35 9.85 0.63 6.69
N ARG A 36 8.85 1.43 7.11
CA ARG A 36 8.74 2.92 7.06
C ARG A 36 8.16 3.51 5.77
N GLY A 37 8.22 2.80 4.65
CA GLY A 37 7.47 3.16 3.46
C GLY A 37 7.76 2.28 2.26
N GLN A 38 6.79 2.19 1.35
CA GLN A 38 6.88 1.35 0.16
C GLN A 38 6.05 1.92 -0.99
N GLY A 39 6.37 1.50 -2.20
CA GLY A 39 5.46 1.55 -3.34
C GLY A 39 5.29 0.17 -3.94
N VAL A 40 4.17 -0.07 -4.63
CA VAL A 40 3.85 -1.37 -5.23
C VAL A 40 3.31 -1.21 -6.63
N LYS A 41 3.55 -2.21 -7.48
CA LYS A 41 2.95 -2.31 -8.82
C LYS A 41 2.70 -3.76 -9.19
N VAL A 42 1.80 -3.99 -10.13
CA VAL A 42 1.64 -5.31 -10.77
C VAL A 42 2.67 -5.45 -11.89
N ILE A 43 3.38 -6.58 -11.95
CA ILE A 43 4.39 -6.84 -12.98
C ILE A 43 4.05 -7.99 -13.92
N ARG A 44 3.26 -8.96 -13.46
CA ARG A 44 2.77 -10.07 -14.29
C ARG A 44 1.33 -10.41 -13.95
N ASP A 45 0.57 -10.75 -14.97
CA ASP A 45 -0.81 -11.23 -14.83
C ASP A 45 -0.86 -12.71 -14.41
N ALA A 46 -2.05 -13.21 -14.11
CA ALA A 46 -2.29 -14.59 -13.66
C ALA A 46 -1.89 -15.67 -14.69
N ASP A 47 -1.78 -15.31 -15.97
CA ASP A 47 -1.30 -16.19 -17.04
C ASP A 47 0.23 -16.14 -17.23
N GLY A 48 0.93 -15.38 -16.39
CA GLY A 48 2.38 -15.23 -16.41
C GLY A 48 2.92 -14.16 -17.36
N ARG A 49 2.08 -13.54 -18.19
CA ARG A 49 2.53 -12.45 -19.08
C ARG A 49 2.87 -11.21 -18.28
N GLU A 50 3.92 -10.51 -18.71
CA GLU A 50 4.24 -9.18 -18.19
C GLU A 50 3.14 -8.17 -18.53
N VAL A 51 2.94 -7.21 -17.63
CA VAL A 51 1.93 -6.17 -17.80
C VAL A 51 2.48 -4.79 -17.47
N THR A 52 1.91 -3.77 -18.10
CA THR A 52 2.06 -2.39 -17.67
C THR A 52 1.03 -2.09 -16.58
N SER A 53 1.49 -1.62 -15.43
CA SER A 53 0.67 -1.20 -14.30
C SER A 53 1.08 0.20 -13.87
N GLU A 54 0.14 0.98 -13.37
CA GLU A 54 0.46 2.13 -12.56
C GLU A 54 1.22 1.69 -11.29
N THR A 55 2.09 2.57 -10.83
CA THR A 55 2.78 2.43 -9.54
C THR A 55 1.95 3.16 -8.49
N VAL A 56 1.64 2.46 -7.40
CA VAL A 56 1.07 3.10 -6.20
C VAL A 56 2.21 3.35 -5.24
N ASP A 57 2.42 4.60 -4.89
CA ASP A 57 3.56 5.07 -4.10
C ASP A 57 3.11 5.95 -2.93
N GLY A 58 4.03 6.30 -2.04
CA GLY A 58 3.75 7.13 -0.86
C GLY A 58 3.09 6.35 0.29
N LEU A 59 3.06 5.02 0.25
CA LEU A 59 2.57 4.20 1.36
C LEU A 59 3.59 4.31 2.49
N SER A 60 3.28 5.05 3.55
CA SER A 60 4.20 5.25 4.68
C SER A 60 3.61 4.79 6.00
N THR A 61 4.48 4.40 6.91
CA THR A 61 4.13 4.17 8.31
C THR A 61 4.67 5.26 9.22
N GLU A 62 5.22 6.34 8.67
CA GLU A 62 5.70 7.51 9.41
C GLU A 62 4.66 8.63 9.27
N PRO A 63 3.99 9.08 10.35
CA PRO A 63 2.93 10.09 10.28
C PRO A 63 3.35 11.35 9.54
N ALA A 64 4.59 11.81 9.73
CA ALA A 64 5.12 13.01 9.09
C ALA A 64 5.24 12.91 7.56
N ASN A 65 5.24 11.70 7.01
CA ASN A 65 5.28 11.47 5.57
C ASN A 65 3.90 11.21 4.96
N ILE A 66 2.83 11.18 5.78
CA ILE A 66 1.46 10.96 5.31
C ILE A 66 0.78 12.33 5.12
N PRO A 67 0.25 12.64 3.92
CA PRO A 67 -0.41 13.91 3.68
C PRO A 67 -1.62 14.12 4.62
N TYR A 68 -1.83 15.35 5.10
CA TYR A 68 -2.92 15.65 6.04
C TYR A 68 -4.29 15.34 5.46
N GLU A 69 -4.50 15.56 4.16
CA GLU A 69 -5.73 15.18 3.47
C GLU A 69 -6.01 13.67 3.55
N THR A 70 -4.96 12.84 3.59
CA THR A 70 -5.10 11.39 3.77
C THR A 70 -5.44 11.06 5.21
N LEU A 71 -4.79 11.72 6.18
CA LEU A 71 -5.07 11.54 7.61
C LEU A 71 -6.51 11.95 7.95
N ILE A 72 -6.99 13.09 7.43
CA ILE A 72 -8.37 13.56 7.59
C ILE A 72 -9.34 12.62 6.89
N GLY A 73 -9.05 12.24 5.64
CA GLY A 73 -9.90 11.31 4.88
C GLY A 73 -10.06 9.94 5.58
N ALA A 74 -9.03 9.50 6.30
CA ALA A 74 -9.03 8.29 7.12
C ALA A 74 -9.53 8.51 8.56
N ARG A 75 -9.87 9.75 8.94
CA ARG A 75 -10.39 10.16 10.26
C ARG A 75 -9.41 9.94 11.42
N TYR A 76 -8.11 10.12 11.17
CA TYR A 76 -7.10 10.18 12.23
C TYR A 76 -7.04 11.55 12.92
N CYS A 77 -7.48 12.59 12.23
CA CYS A 77 -7.59 13.97 12.68
C CYS A 77 -8.70 14.69 11.91
N ASP A 78 -9.15 15.85 12.42
CA ASP A 78 -10.28 16.59 11.85
C ASP A 78 -9.88 17.78 10.96
N ASP A 79 -8.79 18.48 11.31
CA ASP A 79 -8.30 19.66 10.60
C ASP A 79 -6.76 19.76 10.63
N GLU A 80 -6.20 20.80 10.00
CA GLU A 80 -4.74 20.99 9.91
C GLU A 80 -4.06 21.08 11.28
N ALA A 81 -4.67 21.76 12.26
CA ALA A 81 -4.07 21.92 13.59
C ALA A 81 -4.07 20.60 14.36
N ASP A 82 -5.15 19.84 14.26
CA ASP A 82 -5.27 18.51 14.85
C ASP A 82 -4.32 17.51 14.17
N CYS A 83 -4.22 17.51 12.84
CA CYS A 83 -3.27 16.67 12.12
C CYS A 83 -1.81 17.02 12.44
N LYS A 84 -1.52 18.30 12.63
CA LYS A 84 -0.20 18.72 13.10
C LYS A 84 0.11 18.14 14.48
N ALA A 85 -0.81 18.25 15.44
CA ALA A 85 -0.62 17.67 16.77
C ALA A 85 -0.46 16.15 16.71
N PHE A 86 -1.27 15.47 15.88
CA PHE A 86 -1.21 14.03 15.65
C PHE A 86 0.14 13.57 15.08
N VAL A 87 0.71 14.31 14.13
CA VAL A 87 2.02 14.02 13.55
C VAL A 87 3.16 14.31 14.53
N ASP A 88 3.08 15.43 15.26
CA ASP A 88 4.11 15.82 16.23
C ASP A 88 4.14 14.86 17.45
N LEU A 89 3.00 14.23 17.79
CA LEU A 89 2.85 13.24 18.85
C LEU A 89 2.74 11.82 18.28
N PRO A 90 3.85 11.24 17.80
CA PRO A 90 3.94 10.18 16.79
C PRO A 90 2.68 9.31 16.68
N GLY A 91 1.69 9.80 15.93
CA GLY A 91 0.35 9.23 15.87
C GLY A 91 0.39 7.73 15.56
N CYS A 92 -0.43 6.95 16.27
CA CYS A 92 -0.51 5.48 16.16
C CYS A 92 0.84 4.74 16.30
N TRP A 93 1.92 5.41 16.74
CA TRP A 93 3.27 4.87 16.87
C TRP A 93 3.78 4.15 15.61
N GLY A 94 3.36 4.62 14.44
CA GLY A 94 3.70 4.02 13.16
C GLY A 94 2.94 2.76 12.78
N HIS A 95 1.86 2.40 13.49
CA HIS A 95 0.99 1.27 13.11
C HIS A 95 -0.06 1.70 12.08
N TYR A 96 0.39 1.92 10.85
CA TYR A 96 -0.48 2.22 9.72
C TYR A 96 -0.54 1.06 8.74
N SER A 97 -1.72 0.86 8.17
CA SER A 97 -1.95 -0.11 7.10
C SER A 97 -2.57 0.60 5.90
N TRP A 98 -2.17 0.17 4.71
CA TRP A 98 -2.72 0.67 3.46
C TRP A 98 -3.41 -0.46 2.71
N THR A 99 -4.55 -0.16 2.11
CA THR A 99 -5.23 -1.09 1.21
C THR A 99 -5.21 -0.51 -0.20
N VAL A 100 -4.50 -1.19 -1.10
CA VAL A 100 -4.42 -0.84 -2.51
C VAL A 100 -5.20 -1.87 -3.32
N THR A 101 -6.03 -1.40 -4.25
CA THR A 101 -6.79 -2.29 -5.15
C THR A 101 -6.43 -1.99 -6.59
N PHE A 102 -5.70 -2.91 -7.22
CA PHE A 102 -5.48 -2.89 -8.66
C PHE A 102 -6.71 -3.43 -9.39
N LYS A 103 -7.11 -2.74 -10.45
CA LYS A 103 -8.19 -3.17 -11.35
C LYS A 103 -7.67 -3.18 -12.77
N ARG A 104 -7.94 -4.25 -13.51
CA ARG A 104 -7.63 -4.30 -14.94
C ARG A 104 -8.43 -3.21 -15.66
N LYS A 105 -7.78 -2.52 -16.59
CA LYS A 105 -8.40 -1.58 -17.52
C LYS A 105 -8.55 -2.32 -18.85
N TYR A 106 -9.78 -2.62 -19.24
CA TYR A 106 -10.13 -3.19 -20.55
C TYR A 106 -10.71 -2.10 -21.44
#